data_AF-A0A4D9DJK2-F1
#
_entry.id   AF-A0A4D9DJK2-F1
#
_cell.length_a   1.000
_cell.length_b   1.000
_cell.length_c   1.000
_cell.angle_alpha   90.00
_cell.angle_beta   90.00
_cell.angle_gamma   90.00
#
_symmetry.space_group_name_H-M   'P 1'
#
loop_
_entity.id
_entity.type
_entity.pdbx_description
1 polymer ?
#
loop_
_entity_poly.entity_id
_entity_poly.type
_entity_poly.pdbx_seq_one_letter_code
_entity_poly.pdbx_strand_id
1 'polypeptide(L)'
;MLHVGALQSQSNKILTRPQQLKNLVSRHPNLVIVALEATDPASIKAAAARVEEHLKGSGLNLLINNAGIARKNTLESETLEGMSLVYTTNVTGPLLVSQASLDSSSAYSFRFSSSSAFLRCSSRDESNLTMNIVQCVLSCN
;
A
#
# COMPACT_ATOMS: atom_id res chain seq x y z
N MET A 1 -28.29 27.14 -36.58
CA MET A 1 -27.23 26.20 -37.01
C MET A 1 -26.37 25.92 -35.79
N LEU A 2 -26.45 24.69 -35.27
CA LEU A 2 -26.00 24.28 -33.94
C LEU A 2 -24.47 24.31 -33.80
N HIS A 3 -23.95 25.08 -32.82
CA HIS A 3 -22.56 24.93 -32.33
C HIS A 3 -22.54 23.88 -31.20
N VAL A 4 -22.70 22.62 -31.58
CA VAL A 4 -22.49 21.45 -30.70
C VAL A 4 -21.09 20.93 -30.96
N GLY A 5 -20.09 21.46 -30.24
CA GLY A 5 -18.68 21.10 -30.48
C GLY A 5 -17.77 21.17 -29.26
N ALA A 6 -18.31 21.27 -28.05
CA ALA A 6 -17.51 21.39 -26.82
C ALA A 6 -17.66 20.21 -25.83
N LEU A 7 -18.18 19.06 -26.28
CA LEU A 7 -18.39 17.88 -25.43
C LEU A 7 -17.89 16.60 -26.09
N GLN A 8 -16.59 16.48 -26.34
CA GLN A 8 -15.94 15.18 -26.61
C GLN A 8 -14.40 15.31 -26.65
N SER A 9 -13.73 15.36 -25.50
CA SER A 9 -12.30 15.01 -25.38
C SER A 9 -11.82 14.82 -23.92
N GLN A 10 -12.60 14.15 -23.07
CA GLN A 10 -12.10 13.72 -21.75
C GLN A 10 -12.29 12.22 -21.51
N SER A 11 -12.26 11.41 -22.57
CA SER A 11 -12.42 9.95 -22.43
C SER A 11 -11.16 9.23 -22.91
N ASN A 12 -10.60 8.41 -22.01
CA ASN A 12 -9.56 7.38 -22.21
C ASN A 12 -8.07 7.78 -22.20
N LYS A 13 -7.59 8.41 -21.13
CA LYS A 13 -6.16 8.32 -20.77
C LYS A 13 -5.98 7.25 -19.68
N ILE A 14 -5.33 6.14 -20.00
CA ILE A 14 -4.96 5.13 -18.98
C ILE A 14 -3.82 5.74 -18.16
N LEU A 15 -4.10 6.02 -16.90
CA LEU A 15 -3.12 6.56 -15.96
C LEU A 15 -2.30 5.43 -15.35
N THR A 16 -1.01 5.67 -15.13
CA THR A 16 -0.18 4.76 -14.35
C THR A 16 -0.58 4.80 -12.87
N ARG A 17 -0.31 3.72 -12.12
CA ARG A 17 -0.62 3.67 -10.67
C ARG A 17 -0.09 4.89 -9.90
N PRO A 18 1.17 5.35 -10.11
CA PRO A 18 1.66 6.56 -9.45
C PRO A 18 0.87 7.83 -9.83
N GLN A 19 0.41 7.94 -11.07
CA GLN A 19 -0.42 9.08 -11.51
C GLN A 19 -1.81 9.05 -10.89
N GLN A 20 -2.43 7.87 -10.80
CA GLN A 20 -3.72 7.69 -10.14
C GLN A 20 -3.65 8.09 -8.66
N LEU A 21 -2.57 7.70 -7.96
CA LEU A 21 -2.38 8.04 -6.55
C LEU A 21 -2.13 9.55 -6.36
N LYS A 22 -1.33 10.18 -7.22
CA LYS A 22 -1.15 11.65 -7.23
C LYS A 22 -2.47 12.40 -7.45
N ASN A 23 -3.30 11.91 -8.37
CA ASN A 23 -4.64 12.48 -8.63
C ASN A 23 -5.63 12.24 -7.48
N LEU A 24 -5.41 11.24 -6.64
CA LEU A 24 -6.24 11.01 -5.46
C LEU A 24 -5.85 11.99 -4.34
N VAL A 25 -4.56 12.15 -4.08
CA VAL A 25 -4.05 13.11 -3.08
C VAL A 25 -4.42 14.55 -3.42
N SER A 26 -4.41 14.93 -4.71
CA SER A 26 -4.82 16.29 -5.10
C SER A 26 -6.29 16.61 -4.78
N ARG A 27 -7.13 15.59 -4.56
CA ARG A 27 -8.55 15.73 -4.22
C ARG A 27 -8.84 15.51 -2.73
N HIS A 28 -7.90 14.94 -1.99
CA HIS A 28 -8.06 14.58 -0.58
C HIS A 28 -6.83 15.03 0.21
N PRO A 29 -6.84 16.25 0.79
CA PRO A 29 -5.68 16.83 1.48
C PRO A 29 -5.27 16.05 2.73
N ASN A 30 -6.15 15.20 3.26
CA ASN A 30 -5.89 14.29 4.37
C ASN A 30 -5.15 13.01 3.96
N LEU A 31 -4.90 12.78 2.66
CA LEU A 31 -4.12 11.63 2.20
C LEU A 31 -2.65 12.01 2.08
N VAL A 32 -1.79 11.19 2.68
CA VAL A 32 -0.33 11.30 2.56
C VAL A 32 0.20 10.03 1.90
N ILE A 33 1.06 10.21 0.90
CA ILE A 33 1.78 9.10 0.27
C ILE A 33 3.10 8.92 1.00
N VAL A 34 3.33 7.72 1.51
CA VAL A 34 4.60 7.31 2.11
C VAL A 34 5.16 6.16 1.26
N ALA A 35 6.41 6.29 0.83
CA ALA A 35 7.12 5.21 0.14
C ALA A 35 7.49 4.12 1.16
N LEU A 36 7.25 2.87 0.82
CA LEU A 36 7.54 1.72 1.67
C LEU A 36 7.85 0.51 0.79
N GLU A 37 8.98 -0.14 1.07
CA GLU A 37 9.30 -1.49 0.63
C GLU A 37 9.17 -2.43 1.83
N ALA A 38 8.17 -3.31 1.81
CA ALA A 38 7.79 -4.14 2.95
C ALA A 38 8.81 -5.26 3.24
N THR A 39 9.74 -5.52 2.31
CA THR A 39 10.82 -6.49 2.51
C THR A 39 12.14 -5.84 2.93
N ASP A 40 12.21 -4.51 3.01
CA ASP A 40 13.43 -3.78 3.39
C ASP A 40 13.27 -3.08 4.76
N PRO A 41 13.97 -3.56 5.81
CA PRO A 41 13.93 -2.94 7.14
C PRO A 41 14.30 -1.45 7.15
N ALA A 42 15.21 -1.00 6.28
CA ALA A 42 15.58 0.41 6.20
C ALA A 42 14.43 1.26 5.66
N SER A 43 13.77 0.79 4.60
CA SER A 43 12.56 1.41 4.06
C SER A 43 11.42 1.46 5.09
N ILE A 44 11.19 0.36 5.82
CA ILE A 44 10.17 0.29 6.89
C ILE A 44 10.43 1.36 7.96
N LYS A 45 11.68 1.47 8.42
CA LYS A 45 12.06 2.46 9.43
C LYS A 45 11.87 3.89 8.93
N ALA A 46 12.26 4.17 7.69
CA ALA A 46 12.08 5.48 7.08
C ALA A 46 10.58 5.84 6.93
N ALA A 47 9.76 4.87 6.55
CA ALA A 47 8.31 5.04 6.45
C ALA A 47 7.68 5.35 7.82
N ALA A 48 8.07 4.59 8.87
CA ALA A 48 7.59 4.82 10.23
C ALA A 48 7.94 6.24 10.73
N ALA A 49 9.19 6.68 10.54
CA ALA A 49 9.61 8.04 10.89
C ALA A 49 8.80 9.12 10.15
N ARG A 50 8.51 8.90 8.86
CA ARG A 50 7.71 9.84 8.06
C ARG A 50 6.25 9.91 8.53
N VAL A 51 5.68 8.78 8.95
CA VAL A 51 4.34 8.74 9.54
C VAL A 51 4.32 9.46 10.89
N GLU A 52 5.32 9.24 11.75
CA GLU A 52 5.44 9.92 13.04
C GLU A 52 5.54 11.44 12.90
N GLU A 53 6.37 11.92 11.96
CA GLU A 53 6.49 13.35 11.63
C GLU A 53 5.13 13.96 11.23
N HIS A 54 4.31 13.21 10.48
CA HIS A 54 3.00 13.67 10.05
C HIS A 54 1.98 13.66 11.20
N LEU A 55 2.03 12.66 12.07
CA LEU A 55 1.10 12.47 13.19
C LEU A 55 1.37 13.42 14.35
N LYS A 56 2.58 13.98 14.49
CA LYS A 56 2.93 14.98 15.53
C LYS A 56 2.53 14.57 16.96
N GLY A 57 2.64 13.28 17.26
CA GLY A 57 2.28 12.72 18.57
C GLY A 57 0.81 12.33 18.76
N SER A 58 -0.06 12.49 17.76
CA SER A 58 -1.48 12.06 17.83
C SER A 58 -1.67 10.54 17.83
N GLY A 59 -0.62 9.77 17.51
CA GLY A 59 -0.66 8.30 17.46
C GLY A 59 -1.33 7.73 16.21
N LEU A 60 -1.09 6.43 15.94
CA LEU A 60 -1.66 5.70 14.81
C LEU A 60 -2.83 4.81 15.26
N ASN A 61 -4.04 5.04 14.74
CA ASN A 61 -5.21 4.27 15.16
C ASN A 61 -5.39 2.93 14.42
N LEU A 62 -5.03 2.88 13.14
CA LEU A 62 -5.26 1.72 12.29
C LEU A 62 -4.07 1.51 11.34
N LEU A 63 -3.51 0.29 11.37
CA LEU A 63 -2.51 -0.17 10.42
C LEU A 63 -3.14 -1.26 9.54
N ILE A 64 -3.08 -1.09 8.23
CA ILE A 64 -3.58 -2.07 7.26
C ILE A 64 -2.39 -2.64 6.48
N ASN A 65 -1.98 -3.86 6.81
CA ASN A 65 -0.92 -4.58 6.10
C ASN A 65 -1.49 -5.27 4.85
N ASN A 66 -1.77 -4.49 3.80
CA ASN A 66 -2.33 -5.01 2.54
C ASN A 66 -1.30 -5.25 1.43
N ALA A 67 -0.02 -4.94 1.65
CA ALA A 67 1.03 -5.25 0.70
C ALA A 67 1.26 -6.76 0.63
N GLY A 68 1.19 -7.34 -0.57
CA GLY A 68 1.38 -8.77 -0.73
C GLY A 68 1.52 -9.20 -2.18
N ILE A 69 2.18 -10.34 -2.38
CA ILE A 69 2.39 -10.96 -3.68
C ILE A 69 1.87 -12.39 -3.69
N ALA A 70 1.56 -12.89 -4.89
CA ALA A 70 1.27 -14.29 -5.12
C ALA A 70 2.05 -14.76 -6.35
N ARG A 71 2.64 -15.95 -6.25
CA ARG A 71 3.25 -16.64 -7.39
C ARG A 71 2.36 -17.81 -7.79
N LYS A 72 2.09 -17.93 -9.08
CA LYS A 72 1.32 -19.05 -9.64
C LYS A 72 2.30 -20.10 -10.16
N ASN A 73 2.78 -20.96 -9.27
CA ASN A 73 3.68 -22.08 -9.59
C ASN A 73 3.02 -23.40 -9.22
N THR A 74 3.49 -24.49 -9.82
CA THR A 74 3.19 -25.84 -9.32
C THR A 74 4.20 -26.24 -8.27
N LEU A 75 3.92 -27.31 -7.52
CA LEU A 75 4.88 -27.85 -6.54
C LEU A 75 6.21 -28.27 -7.20
N GLU A 76 6.14 -28.76 -8.44
CA GLU A 76 7.30 -29.20 -9.23
C GLU A 76 8.17 -28.02 -9.70
N SER A 77 7.56 -26.85 -9.92
CA SER A 77 8.24 -25.67 -10.45
C SER A 77 8.57 -24.61 -9.40
N GLU A 78 8.22 -24.84 -8.14
CA GLU A 78 8.46 -23.88 -7.07
C GLU A 78 9.92 -23.88 -6.63
N THR A 79 10.42 -22.73 -6.19
CA THR A 79 11.80 -22.59 -5.74
C THR A 79 11.87 -22.06 -4.32
N LEU A 80 13.01 -22.30 -3.67
CA LEU A 80 13.30 -21.77 -2.34
C LEU A 80 13.19 -20.25 -2.33
N GLU A 81 13.74 -19.57 -3.33
CA GLU A 81 13.72 -18.11 -3.47
C GLU A 81 12.29 -17.60 -3.68
N GLY A 82 11.48 -18.34 -4.44
CA GLY A 82 10.07 -18.06 -4.66
C GLY A 82 9.26 -18.08 -3.38
N MET A 83 9.38 -19.17 -2.62
CA MET A 83 8.73 -19.33 -1.32
C MET A 83 9.22 -18.28 -0.33
N SER A 84 10.52 -18.02 -0.31
CA SER A 84 11.13 -17.03 0.58
C SER A 84 10.60 -15.64 0.29
N LEU A 85 10.51 -15.24 -0.99
CA LEU A 85 9.99 -13.93 -1.38
C LEU A 85 8.52 -13.73 -0.96
N VAL A 86 7.67 -14.74 -1.18
CA VAL A 86 6.25 -14.69 -0.79
C VAL A 86 6.12 -14.64 0.74
N TYR A 87 6.88 -15.47 1.46
CA TYR A 87 6.87 -15.48 2.92
C TYR A 87 7.39 -14.16 3.50
N THR A 88 8.48 -13.63 2.95
CA THR A 88 9.06 -12.37 3.40
C THR A 88 8.09 -11.22 3.19
N THR A 89 7.43 -11.15 2.04
CA THR A 89 6.49 -10.06 1.72
C THR A 89 5.20 -10.16 2.53
N ASN A 90 4.58 -11.34 2.58
CA ASN A 90 3.21 -11.50 3.10
C ASN A 90 3.16 -11.80 4.60
N VAL A 91 4.28 -12.26 5.20
CA VAL A 91 4.32 -12.71 6.60
C VAL A 91 5.30 -11.86 7.40
N THR A 92 6.59 -11.86 7.04
CA THR A 92 7.58 -11.12 7.84
C THR A 92 7.46 -9.61 7.64
N GLY A 93 7.08 -9.15 6.44
CA GLY A 93 6.85 -7.74 6.15
C GLY A 93 5.81 -7.10 7.09
N PRO A 94 4.57 -7.64 7.16
CA PRO A 94 3.56 -7.17 8.11
C PRO A 94 4.02 -7.17 9.57
N LEU A 95 4.79 -8.19 9.99
CA LEU A 95 5.38 -8.23 11.32
C LEU A 95 6.33 -7.05 11.57
N LEU A 96 7.29 -6.84 10.67
CA LEU A 96 8.29 -5.77 10.80
C LEU A 96 7.67 -4.38 10.73
N VAL A 97 6.69 -4.17 9.83
CA VAL A 97 5.94 -2.91 9.75
C VAL A 97 5.17 -2.65 11.05
N SER A 98 4.55 -3.68 11.62
CA SER A 98 3.84 -3.57 12.88
C SER A 98 4.79 -3.23 14.03
N GLN A 99 5.95 -3.89 14.11
CA GLN A 99 6.98 -3.60 15.13
C GLN A 99 7.49 -2.16 15.01
N ALA A 100 7.85 -1.70 13.82
CA ALA A 100 8.33 -0.33 13.61
C ALA A 100 7.28 0.74 13.98
N SER A 101 5.99 0.43 13.79
CA SER A 101 4.89 1.34 14.16
C SER A 101 4.65 1.41 15.67
N LEU A 102 5.02 0.36 16.42
CA LEU A 102 4.99 0.36 17.89
C LEU A 102 6.15 1.18 18.45
N ASP A 103 7.33 1.05 17.87
CA ASP A 103 8.55 1.73 18.33
C ASP A 103 8.49 3.25 18.10
N SER A 104 7.75 3.71 17.08
CA SER A 104 7.67 5.12 16.67
C SER A 104 6.62 5.96 17.42
N SER A 105 6.02 5.48 18.52
CA SER A 105 4.92 6.20 19.18
C SER A 105 4.95 6.19 20.71
N SER A 106 5.13 7.38 21.28
CA SER A 106 4.61 7.74 22.60
C SER A 106 3.09 7.50 22.63
N ALA A 107 2.67 6.46 23.35
CA ALA A 107 1.30 6.11 23.72
C ALA A 107 0.32 5.85 22.55
N TYR A 108 -0.02 4.59 22.25
CA TYR A 108 -1.40 4.21 21.87
C TYR A 108 -1.67 2.69 21.89
N SER A 109 -2.96 2.36 21.99
CA SER A 109 -3.58 1.04 21.96
C SER A 109 -3.65 0.46 20.54
N PHE A 110 -2.79 -0.52 20.26
CA PHE A 110 -2.72 -1.21 18.99
C PHE A 110 -3.91 -2.17 18.82
N ARG A 111 -4.70 -2.02 17.75
CA ARG A 111 -5.69 -3.02 17.34
C ARG A 111 -5.19 -3.71 16.08
N PHE A 112 -4.48 -4.82 16.31
CA PHE A 112 -4.06 -5.74 15.24
C PHE A 112 -5.31 -6.36 14.63
N SER A 113 -5.62 -6.02 13.38
CA SER A 113 -6.59 -6.79 12.59
C SER A 113 -5.80 -7.61 11.58
N SER A 114 -5.60 -8.89 11.86
CA SER A 114 -5.14 -9.89 10.90
C SER A 114 -6.24 -10.26 9.91
N SER A 115 -7.05 -9.30 9.49
CA SER A 115 -8.02 -9.55 8.43
C SER A 115 -7.24 -9.52 7.13
N SER A 116 -6.97 -10.71 6.61
CA SER A 116 -6.87 -10.99 5.18
C SER A 116 -8.19 -10.61 4.48
N ALA A 117 -8.59 -9.34 4.59
CA ALA A 117 -9.61 -8.74 3.73
C ALA A 117 -8.89 -8.44 2.42
N PHE A 118 -8.86 -9.45 1.54
CA PHE A 118 -8.40 -9.33 0.17
C PHE A 118 -9.34 -8.37 -0.57
N LEU A 119 -9.15 -7.05 -0.41
CA LEU A 119 -9.78 -6.03 -1.23
C LEU A 119 -9.12 -6.10 -2.61
N ARG A 120 -9.60 -7.05 -3.40
CA ARG A 120 -9.18 -7.33 -4.77
C ARG A 120 -9.66 -6.18 -5.67
N CYS A 121 -8.84 -5.15 -5.85
CA CYS A 121 -8.98 -4.30 -7.03
C CYS A 121 -8.50 -5.11 -8.23
N SER A 122 -9.44 -5.71 -8.96
CA SER A 122 -9.15 -6.46 -10.18
C SER A 122 -8.78 -5.50 -11.30
N SER A 123 -7.48 -5.31 -11.54
CA SER A 123 -6.99 -5.05 -12.89
C SER A 123 -6.39 -6.35 -13.40
N ARG A 124 -7.12 -6.99 -14.32
CA ARG A 124 -6.76 -8.23 -15.02
C ARG A 124 -5.50 -7.97 -15.86
N ASP A 125 -4.34 -8.25 -15.29
CA ASP A 125 -3.10 -8.53 -16.03
C ASP A 125 -2.51 -9.82 -15.45
N GLU A 126 -2.43 -10.84 -16.31
CA GLU A 126 -2.35 -12.26 -15.95
C GLU A 126 -0.91 -12.80 -15.85
N SER A 127 0.12 -11.97 -16.05
CA SER A 127 1.49 -12.47 -16.18
C SER A 127 2.45 -12.13 -15.03
N ASN A 128 2.16 -11.15 -14.17
CA ASN A 128 3.02 -10.82 -13.02
C ASN A 128 2.28 -9.97 -11.99
N LEU A 129 1.59 -10.60 -11.04
CA LEU A 129 0.85 -9.92 -9.96
C LEU A 129 1.81 -9.43 -8.85
N THR A 130 2.69 -8.50 -9.19
CA THR A 130 3.32 -7.62 -8.19
C THR A 130 2.30 -6.55 -7.80
N MET A 131 1.46 -6.85 -6.82
CA MET A 131 0.64 -5.83 -6.14
C MET A 131 1.51 -5.07 -5.14
N ASN A 132 2.33 -4.15 -5.66
CA ASN A 132 2.91 -3.11 -4.81
C ASN A 132 1.82 -2.07 -4.53
N ILE A 133 0.95 -2.36 -3.56
CA ILE A 133 0.03 -1.39 -2.98
C ILE A 133 0.43 -1.19 -1.52
N VAL A 134 1.16 -0.10 -1.29
CA VAL A 134 1.23 0.57 0.00
C VAL A 134 0.08 1.56 0.01
N GLN A 135 -0.96 1.29 0.77
CA GLN A 135 -1.93 2.31 1.12
C GLN A 135 -2.14 2.28 2.63
N CYS A 136 -1.26 2.99 3.33
CA CYS A 136 -1.52 3.38 4.71
C CYS A 136 -2.61 4.45 4.65
N VAL A 137 -3.86 4.10 4.96
CA VAL A 137 -4.92 5.08 5.16
C VAL A 137 -4.70 5.70 6.54
N LEU A 138 -3.96 6.80 6.57
CA LEU A 138 -3.96 7.69 7.72
C LEU A 138 -5.25 8.50 7.65
N SER A 139 -6.32 8.01 8.27
CA SER A 139 -7.45 8.88 8.60
C SER A 139 -7.12 9.58 9.91
N CYS A 140 -6.40 10.69 9.84
CA CYS A 140 -6.30 11.61 10.97
C CYS A 140 -7.65 12.34 11.08
N ASN A 141 -8.24 12.35 12.28
CA ASN A 141 -9.36 13.21 12.64
C ASN A 141 -8.81 14.46 13.34
#